data_AF-A0A537IJR2-F1
#
_entry.id   AF-A0A537IJR2-F1
#
_cell.length_a   1.000
_cell.length_b   1.000
_cell.length_c   1.000
_cell.angle_alpha   90.00
_cell.angle_beta   90.00
_cell.angle_gamma   90.00
#
_symmetry.space_group_name_H-M   'P 1'
#
loop_
_entity.id
_entity.type
_entity.pdbx_description
1 polymer ?
#
loop_
_entity_poly.entity_id
_entity_poly.type
_entity_poly.pdbx_seq_one_letter_code
_entity_poly.pdbx_strand_id
1 'polypeptide(L)'
;MSYVDLKHLLADLALEAVRDPERAVWAAVAAAYGALAEEERQTVPWVALRRKAEECGRGLDWHPTIDDAQRLVERGLLTRRDEEFTIRQQFVPVLAYLRRQTSRLLDALKWVRAHGPLGDEADLQRGVALFNAGLYFECHELLEAVWRATPGSERAFYHGIVQVAAAFYHYEKHNLHGARTLLTKGMLKLEGFPDHYRGVDLAAFRRILRPWLEHFNTGAPNAPQAVPIISMDDGA
;
A
#
# COMPACT_ATOMS: atom_id res chain seq x y z
N MET A 1 14.81 -4.88 17.27
CA MET A 1 14.08 -3.92 16.41
C MET A 1 13.15 -4.74 15.54
N SER A 2 11.87 -4.43 15.44
CA SER A 2 10.92 -5.29 14.70
C SER A 2 9.99 -4.56 13.75
N TYR A 3 9.78 -3.25 13.96
CA TYR A 3 8.99 -2.42 13.04
C TYR A 3 9.62 -2.32 11.65
N VAL A 4 10.91 -2.02 11.57
CA VAL A 4 11.62 -1.82 10.29
C VAL A 4 11.60 -3.10 9.48
N ASP A 5 11.91 -4.24 10.11
CA ASP A 5 11.90 -5.55 9.47
C ASP A 5 10.50 -5.93 8.97
N LEU A 6 9.46 -5.73 9.79
CA LEU A 6 8.08 -5.99 9.36
C LEU A 6 7.66 -5.06 8.21
N LYS A 7 8.01 -3.77 8.27
CA LYS A 7 7.73 -2.79 7.22
C LYS A 7 8.31 -3.25 5.88
N HIS A 8 9.58 -3.63 5.85
CA HIS A 8 10.21 -4.09 4.61
C HIS A 8 9.65 -5.44 4.14
N LEU A 9 9.41 -6.39 5.04
CA LEU A 9 8.77 -7.66 4.69
C LEU A 9 7.38 -7.47 4.06
N LEU A 10 6.54 -6.62 4.66
CA LEU A 10 5.20 -6.35 4.14
C LEU A 10 5.26 -5.56 2.83
N ALA A 11 6.22 -4.66 2.66
CA ALA A 11 6.42 -3.96 1.41
C ALA A 11 6.79 -4.92 0.28
N ASP A 12 7.77 -5.81 0.50
CA ASP A 12 8.17 -6.82 -0.49
C ASP A 12 6.98 -7.71 -0.91
N LEU A 13 6.21 -8.18 0.09
CA LEU A 13 5.00 -8.96 -0.13
C LEU A 13 3.95 -8.18 -0.94
N ALA A 14 3.69 -6.91 -0.58
CA ALA A 14 2.73 -6.07 -1.28
C ALA A 14 3.14 -5.82 -2.75
N LEU A 15 4.43 -5.54 -3.00
CA LEU A 15 4.97 -5.31 -4.35
C LEU A 15 4.86 -6.57 -5.23
N GLU A 16 5.12 -7.75 -4.67
CA GLU A 16 4.87 -9.01 -5.37
C GLU A 16 3.39 -9.19 -5.69
N ALA A 17 2.52 -8.93 -4.71
CA ALA A 17 1.09 -9.12 -4.86
C ALA A 17 0.48 -8.24 -5.96
N VAL A 18 0.84 -6.96 -6.03
CA VAL A 18 0.30 -6.06 -7.07
C VAL A 18 0.88 -6.33 -8.46
N ARG A 19 2.04 -6.99 -8.55
CA ARG A 19 2.64 -7.42 -9.83
C ARG A 19 1.99 -8.69 -10.37
N ASP A 20 1.60 -9.61 -9.49
CA ASP A 20 0.93 -10.86 -9.84
C ASP A 20 -0.29 -11.13 -8.92
N PRO A 21 -1.39 -10.37 -9.12
CA PRO A 21 -2.55 -10.42 -8.24
C PRO A 21 -3.31 -11.74 -8.29
N GLU A 22 -3.20 -12.50 -9.39
CA GLU A 22 -3.84 -13.82 -9.53
C GLU A 22 -3.17 -14.87 -8.63
N ARG A 23 -1.87 -14.70 -8.32
CA ARG A 23 -1.12 -15.57 -7.40
C ARG A 23 -0.98 -15.02 -5.98
N ALA A 24 -1.74 -13.97 -5.66
CA ALA A 24 -1.68 -13.26 -4.38
C ALA A 24 -2.73 -13.74 -3.35
N VAL A 25 -3.26 -14.96 -3.47
CA VAL A 25 -4.30 -15.52 -2.57
C VAL A 25 -3.89 -15.45 -1.09
N TRP A 26 -2.60 -15.66 -0.82
CA TRP A 26 -2.00 -15.49 0.51
C TRP A 26 -2.22 -14.10 1.14
N ALA A 27 -2.50 -13.05 0.37
CA ALA A 27 -2.80 -11.72 0.89
C ALA A 27 -4.09 -11.73 1.73
N ALA A 28 -5.09 -12.53 1.34
CA ALA A 28 -6.29 -12.72 2.15
C ALA A 28 -5.99 -13.46 3.46
N VAL A 29 -5.06 -14.43 3.44
CA VAL A 29 -4.59 -15.10 4.66
C VAL A 29 -3.86 -14.13 5.58
N ALA A 30 -2.99 -13.27 5.03
CA ALA A 30 -2.26 -12.27 5.81
C ALA A 30 -3.22 -11.26 6.47
N ALA A 31 -4.22 -10.77 5.73
CA ALA A 31 -5.25 -9.88 6.26
C ALA A 31 -6.14 -10.55 7.31
N ALA A 32 -6.53 -11.82 7.07
CA ALA A 32 -7.28 -12.61 8.02
C ALA A 32 -6.52 -12.82 9.32
N TYR A 33 -5.22 -13.14 9.23
CA TYR A 33 -4.35 -13.24 10.39
C TYR A 33 -4.29 -11.91 11.14
N GLY A 34 -4.03 -10.80 10.43
CA GLY A 34 -4.00 -9.46 11.04
C GLY A 34 -5.31 -9.08 11.73
N ALA A 35 -6.45 -9.54 11.22
CA ALA A 35 -7.77 -9.30 11.81
C ALA A 35 -8.05 -10.17 13.05
N LEU A 36 -7.50 -11.38 13.13
CA LEU A 36 -7.74 -12.33 14.22
C LEU A 36 -6.71 -12.26 15.36
N ALA A 37 -5.46 -11.90 15.05
CA ALA A 37 -4.38 -11.88 16.02
C ALA A 37 -4.54 -10.72 17.02
N GLU A 38 -4.39 -11.06 18.29
CA GLU A 38 -4.31 -10.14 19.43
C GLU A 38 -2.94 -10.29 20.10
N GLU A 39 -2.50 -9.30 20.88
CA GLU A 39 -1.20 -9.36 21.56
C GLU A 39 -1.17 -10.51 22.58
N GLU A 40 -2.29 -10.76 23.26
CA GLU A 40 -2.48 -11.82 24.24
C GLU A 40 -2.84 -13.18 23.60
N ARG A 41 -3.32 -13.17 22.35
CA ARG A 41 -3.70 -14.37 21.60
C ARG A 41 -3.12 -14.33 20.18
N GLN A 42 -1.87 -14.76 20.10
CA GLN A 42 -1.06 -14.73 18.87
C GLN A 42 -1.23 -15.98 18.02
N THR A 43 -1.76 -17.08 18.56
CA THR A 43 -1.90 -18.33 17.81
C THR A 43 -3.30 -18.43 17.23
N VAL A 44 -3.38 -18.67 15.92
CA VAL A 44 -4.64 -18.78 15.16
C VAL A 44 -4.68 -20.14 14.46
N PRO A 45 -5.67 -21.00 14.77
CA PRO A 45 -5.88 -22.26 14.05
C PRO A 45 -6.26 -22.04 12.58
N TRP A 46 -5.81 -22.93 11.70
CA TRP A 46 -6.05 -22.87 10.25
C TRP A 46 -7.53 -22.76 9.92
N VAL A 47 -8.40 -23.51 10.61
CA VAL A 47 -9.85 -23.49 10.38
C VAL A 47 -10.42 -22.08 10.56
N ALA A 48 -10.00 -21.35 11.59
CA ALA A 48 -10.44 -19.97 11.83
C ALA A 48 -9.81 -19.00 10.81
N LEU A 49 -8.52 -19.19 10.52
CA LEU A 49 -7.77 -18.36 9.58
C LEU A 49 -8.36 -18.46 8.16
N ARG A 50 -8.64 -19.67 7.69
CA ARG A 50 -9.24 -19.94 6.38
C ARG A 50 -10.61 -19.29 6.24
N ARG A 51 -11.51 -19.52 7.20
CA ARG A 51 -12.85 -18.91 7.19
C ARG A 51 -12.74 -17.38 7.08
N LYS A 52 -11.83 -16.78 7.84
CA LYS A 52 -11.64 -15.33 7.79
C LYS A 52 -10.99 -14.86 6.48
N ALA A 53 -10.10 -15.65 5.90
CA ALA A 53 -9.48 -15.36 4.61
C ALA A 53 -10.52 -15.40 3.46
N GLU A 54 -11.43 -16.37 3.47
CA GLU A 54 -12.57 -16.43 2.53
C GLU A 54 -13.49 -15.21 2.67
N GLU A 55 -13.74 -14.73 3.90
CA GLU A 55 -14.47 -13.48 4.14
C GLU A 55 -13.74 -12.25 3.58
N CYS A 56 -12.44 -12.12 3.87
CA CYS A 56 -11.60 -11.01 3.41
C CYS A 56 -11.44 -10.98 1.88
N GLY A 57 -11.35 -12.16 1.25
CA GLY A 57 -11.20 -12.35 -0.19
C GLY A 57 -12.51 -12.32 -0.98
N ARG A 58 -13.65 -12.00 -0.35
CA ARG A 58 -14.95 -11.96 -1.04
C ARG A 58 -14.91 -11.02 -2.24
N GLY A 59 -15.37 -11.52 -3.39
CA GLY A 59 -15.35 -10.80 -4.67
C GLY A 59 -14.07 -10.97 -5.48
N LEU A 60 -13.09 -11.74 -4.97
CA LEU A 60 -11.83 -12.05 -5.65
C LEU A 60 -11.75 -13.49 -6.17
N ASP A 61 -12.80 -14.31 -6.02
CA ASP A 61 -12.80 -15.74 -6.42
C ASP A 61 -11.62 -16.55 -5.83
N TRP A 62 -11.12 -16.10 -4.69
CA TRP A 62 -9.99 -16.71 -4.02
C TRP A 62 -10.44 -17.84 -3.11
N HIS A 63 -9.68 -18.93 -3.17
CA HIS A 63 -9.89 -20.14 -2.38
C HIS A 63 -8.61 -20.44 -1.58
N PRO A 64 -8.40 -19.76 -0.44
CA PRO A 64 -7.16 -19.88 0.32
C PRO A 64 -6.92 -21.30 0.81
N THR A 65 -5.69 -21.77 0.62
CA THR A 65 -5.23 -23.09 1.04
C THR A 65 -4.20 -22.97 2.15
N ILE A 66 -3.89 -24.10 2.80
CA ILE A 66 -2.86 -24.10 3.85
C ILE A 66 -1.47 -23.74 3.29
N ASP A 67 -1.25 -23.95 1.99
CA ASP A 67 0.00 -23.57 1.31
C ASP A 67 0.16 -22.04 1.23
N ASP A 68 -0.96 -21.29 1.11
CA ASP A 68 -0.93 -19.83 1.18
C ASP A 68 -0.49 -19.34 2.56
N ALA A 69 -0.91 -20.02 3.63
CA ALA A 69 -0.45 -19.75 4.98
C ALA A 69 1.02 -20.20 5.17
N GLN A 70 1.41 -21.32 4.57
CA GLN A 70 2.78 -21.82 4.58
C GLN A 70 3.75 -20.84 3.91
N ARG A 71 3.34 -20.19 2.82
CA ARG A 71 4.13 -19.11 2.19
C ARG A 71 4.45 -17.98 3.17
N LEU A 72 3.50 -17.58 4.03
CA LEU A 72 3.75 -16.56 5.05
C LEU A 72 4.75 -17.02 6.12
N VAL A 73 4.84 -18.34 6.37
CA VAL A 73 5.86 -18.93 7.25
C VAL A 73 7.23 -18.88 6.60
N GLU A 74 7.33 -19.28 5.33
CA GLU A 74 8.57 -19.26 4.54
C GLU A 74 9.13 -17.86 4.36
N ARG A 75 8.24 -16.87 4.22
CA ARG A 75 8.58 -15.45 4.17
C ARG A 75 8.94 -14.85 5.53
N GLY A 76 8.86 -15.65 6.59
CA GLY A 76 9.27 -15.26 7.92
C GLY A 76 8.28 -14.36 8.65
N LEU A 77 7.05 -14.21 8.16
CA LEU A 77 6.00 -13.48 8.88
C LEU A 77 5.48 -14.32 10.06
N LEU A 78 5.14 -15.58 9.76
CA LEU A 78 4.54 -16.52 10.69
C LEU A 78 5.51 -17.66 11.05
N THR A 79 5.17 -18.39 12.10
CA THR A 79 5.63 -19.73 12.41
C THR A 79 4.43 -20.66 12.44
N ARG A 80 4.66 -21.94 12.16
CA ARG A 80 3.61 -22.96 12.16
C ARG A 80 3.95 -24.10 13.11
N ARG A 81 2.95 -24.56 13.87
CA ARG A 81 2.97 -25.80 14.63
C ARG A 81 1.67 -26.54 14.33
N ASP A 82 1.77 -27.72 13.72
CA ASP A 82 0.62 -28.48 13.24
C ASP A 82 -0.28 -27.64 12.29
N GLU A 83 -1.53 -27.40 12.66
CA GLU A 83 -2.47 -26.54 11.91
C GLU A 83 -2.65 -25.16 12.56
N GLU A 84 -1.71 -24.74 13.40
CA GLU A 84 -1.75 -23.45 14.06
C GLU A 84 -0.65 -22.53 13.55
N PHE A 85 -1.01 -21.26 13.37
CA PHE A 85 -0.11 -20.21 12.88
C PHE A 85 0.05 -19.13 13.93
N THR A 86 1.30 -18.70 14.15
CA THR A 86 1.65 -17.69 15.15
C THR A 86 2.59 -16.68 14.53
N ILE A 87 2.40 -15.39 14.81
CA ILE A 87 3.30 -14.32 14.39
C ILE A 87 4.67 -14.53 15.05
N ARG A 88 5.76 -14.21 14.35
CA ARG A 88 7.07 -14.20 15.00
C ARG A 88 7.10 -13.20 16.15
N GLN A 89 7.68 -13.63 17.28
CA GLN A 89 7.71 -12.86 18.55
C GLN A 89 8.17 -11.42 18.37
N GLN A 90 9.16 -11.18 17.50
CA GLN A 90 9.63 -9.84 17.22
C GLN A 90 8.52 -8.90 16.71
N PHE A 91 7.56 -9.39 15.93
CA PHE A 91 6.50 -8.56 15.31
C PHE A 91 5.27 -8.33 16.19
N VAL A 92 5.18 -8.98 17.35
CA VAL A 92 4.04 -8.82 18.28
C VAL A 92 3.76 -7.35 18.63
N PRO A 93 4.75 -6.51 18.99
CA PRO A 93 4.49 -5.11 19.38
C PRO A 93 3.99 -4.21 18.23
N VAL A 94 3.94 -4.72 17.00
CA VAL A 94 3.55 -3.98 15.79
C VAL A 94 2.41 -4.68 15.03
N LEU A 95 1.62 -5.52 15.70
CA LEU A 95 0.44 -6.18 15.11
C LEU A 95 -0.57 -5.18 14.53
N ALA A 96 -0.74 -4.00 15.15
CA ALA A 96 -1.61 -2.95 14.62
C ALA A 96 -1.13 -2.45 13.24
N TYR A 97 0.19 -2.41 13.01
CA TYR A 97 0.75 -2.07 11.71
C TYR A 97 0.49 -3.19 10.69
N LEU A 98 0.72 -4.47 11.06
CA LEU A 98 0.39 -5.63 10.22
C LEU A 98 -1.08 -5.61 9.76
N ARG A 99 -2.01 -5.46 10.72
CA ARG A 99 -3.45 -5.43 10.46
C ARG A 99 -3.81 -4.32 9.47
N ARG A 100 -3.25 -3.12 9.68
CA ARG A 100 -3.50 -1.97 8.79
C ARG A 100 -2.98 -2.23 7.38
N GLN A 101 -1.72 -2.62 7.23
CA GLN A 101 -1.10 -2.78 5.90
C GLN A 101 -1.73 -3.93 5.11
N THR A 102 -2.02 -5.06 5.75
CA THR A 102 -2.64 -6.21 5.07
C THR A 102 -4.08 -5.94 4.63
N SER A 103 -4.85 -5.18 5.42
CA SER A 103 -6.17 -4.69 4.99
C SER A 103 -6.07 -3.78 3.76
N ARG A 104 -5.16 -2.79 3.81
CA ARG A 104 -4.93 -1.87 2.69
C ARG A 104 -4.46 -2.60 1.42
N LEU A 105 -3.64 -3.64 1.57
CA LEU A 105 -3.22 -4.46 0.44
C LEU A 105 -4.40 -5.13 -0.27
N LEU A 106 -5.41 -5.62 0.47
CA LEU A 106 -6.61 -6.16 -0.16
C LEU A 106 -7.37 -5.12 -0.96
N ASP A 107 -7.44 -3.87 -0.48
CA ASP A 107 -8.09 -2.78 -1.21
C ASP A 107 -7.33 -2.43 -2.50
N ALA A 108 -5.99 -2.39 -2.45
CA ALA A 108 -5.16 -2.22 -3.64
C ALA A 108 -5.35 -3.36 -4.65
N LEU A 109 -5.38 -4.62 -4.20
CA LEU A 109 -5.53 -5.78 -5.07
C LEU A 109 -6.92 -5.86 -5.72
N LYS A 110 -7.98 -5.47 -5.00
CA LYS A 110 -9.32 -5.32 -5.58
C LYS A 110 -9.32 -4.29 -6.71
N TRP A 111 -8.67 -3.15 -6.48
CA TRP A 111 -8.55 -2.12 -7.51
C TRP A 111 -7.78 -2.64 -8.73
N VAL A 112 -6.59 -3.22 -8.52
CA VAL A 112 -5.74 -3.73 -9.62
C VAL A 112 -6.49 -4.76 -10.47
N ARG A 113 -7.20 -5.70 -9.85
CA ARG A 113 -7.94 -6.74 -10.58
C ARG A 113 -9.16 -6.21 -11.30
N ALA A 114 -9.85 -5.23 -10.73
CA ALA A 114 -11.00 -4.60 -11.38
C ALA A 114 -10.63 -3.86 -12.67
N HIS A 115 -9.37 -3.39 -12.80
CA HIS A 115 -8.89 -2.66 -13.98
C HIS A 115 -8.27 -3.58 -15.06
N GLY A 116 -8.21 -4.90 -14.84
CA GLY A 116 -7.76 -5.87 -15.85
C GLY A 116 -6.28 -5.73 -16.24
N PRO A 117 -5.88 -6.19 -17.45
CA PRO A 117 -4.52 -6.03 -17.94
C PRO A 117 -4.14 -4.54 -18.06
N LEU A 118 -3.19 -4.11 -17.24
CA LEU A 118 -2.85 -2.70 -17.05
C LEU A 118 -2.01 -2.06 -18.20
N GLY A 119 -1.73 -2.82 -19.26
CA GLY A 119 -1.01 -2.33 -20.45
C GLY A 119 0.36 -1.72 -20.17
N ASP A 120 0.73 -0.70 -20.93
CA ASP A 120 2.05 -0.06 -20.88
C ASP A 120 2.28 0.77 -19.60
N GLU A 121 1.20 1.19 -18.93
CA GLU A 121 1.25 1.99 -17.69
C GLU A 121 1.12 1.12 -16.42
N ALA A 122 1.40 -0.17 -16.52
CA ALA A 122 1.08 -1.12 -15.46
C ALA A 122 1.67 -0.76 -14.08
N ASP A 123 2.91 -0.28 -14.03
CA ASP A 123 3.52 0.10 -12.76
C ASP A 123 3.00 1.43 -12.22
N LEU A 124 2.62 2.38 -13.10
CA LEU A 124 1.93 3.61 -12.67
C LEU A 124 0.57 3.27 -12.05
N GLN A 125 -0.22 2.44 -12.72
CA GLN A 125 -1.54 2.03 -12.24
C GLN A 125 -1.46 1.23 -10.94
N ARG A 126 -0.51 0.31 -10.80
CA ARG A 126 -0.23 -0.37 -9.52
C ARG A 126 0.19 0.62 -8.44
N GLY A 127 1.04 1.60 -8.77
CA GLY A 127 1.46 2.65 -7.85
C GLY A 127 0.28 3.49 -7.37
N VAL A 128 -0.66 3.83 -8.25
CA VAL A 128 -1.92 4.51 -7.93
C VAL A 128 -2.79 3.66 -7.03
N ALA A 129 -2.93 2.36 -7.30
CA ALA A 129 -3.67 1.43 -6.44
C ALA A 129 -3.11 1.40 -5.01
N LEU A 130 -1.78 1.29 -4.89
CA LEU A 130 -1.08 1.33 -3.61
C LEU A 130 -1.29 2.67 -2.90
N PHE A 131 -1.13 3.79 -3.60
CA PHE A 131 -1.33 5.13 -3.04
C PHE A 131 -2.76 5.31 -2.51
N ASN A 132 -3.76 4.96 -3.31
CA ASN A 132 -5.18 5.11 -2.98
C ASN A 132 -5.61 4.20 -1.84
N ALA A 133 -4.94 3.05 -1.67
CA ALA A 133 -5.11 2.20 -0.49
C ALA A 133 -4.36 2.72 0.75
N GLY A 134 -3.56 3.77 0.65
CA GLY A 134 -2.72 4.29 1.74
C GLY A 134 -1.45 3.48 2.00
N LEU A 135 -1.03 2.64 1.04
CA LEU A 135 0.27 1.95 1.03
C LEU A 135 1.34 2.87 0.45
N TYR A 136 1.57 4.00 1.13
CA TYR A 136 2.40 5.09 0.61
C TYR A 136 3.88 4.70 0.49
N PHE A 137 4.39 3.86 1.39
CA PHE A 137 5.77 3.39 1.31
C PHE A 137 5.95 2.44 0.12
N GLU A 138 5.02 1.52 -0.08
CA GLU A 138 5.02 0.58 -1.19
C GLU A 138 4.84 1.30 -2.54
N CYS A 139 3.97 2.31 -2.60
CA CYS A 139 3.84 3.18 -3.77
C CYS A 139 5.16 3.87 -4.10
N HIS A 140 5.84 4.43 -3.08
CA HIS A 140 7.17 5.02 -3.23
C HIS A 140 8.16 4.01 -3.80
N GLU A 141 8.31 2.83 -3.19
CA GLU A 141 9.28 1.82 -3.61
C GLU A 141 9.02 1.35 -5.05
N LEU A 142 7.76 1.13 -5.42
CA LEU A 142 7.39 0.71 -6.77
C LEU A 142 7.76 1.77 -7.81
N LEU A 143 7.32 3.02 -7.58
CA LEU A 143 7.50 4.10 -8.54
C LEU A 143 8.90 4.72 -8.52
N GLU A 144 9.70 4.49 -7.48
CA GLU A 144 11.10 4.90 -7.46
C GLU A 144 11.90 4.16 -8.54
N ALA A 145 11.65 2.86 -8.74
CA ALA A 145 12.29 2.10 -9.82
C ALA A 145 11.92 2.66 -11.20
N VAL A 146 10.64 2.97 -11.42
CA VAL A 146 10.14 3.61 -12.64
C VAL A 146 10.82 4.96 -12.84
N TRP A 147 10.74 5.85 -11.85
CA TRP A 147 11.38 7.16 -11.87
C TRP A 147 12.87 7.10 -12.22
N ARG A 148 13.62 6.18 -11.60
CA ARG A 148 15.06 6.04 -11.83
C ARG A 148 15.36 5.63 -13.26
N ALA A 149 14.52 4.79 -13.86
CA ALA A 149 14.64 4.34 -15.24
C ALA A 149 14.11 5.35 -16.28
N THR A 150 13.18 6.24 -15.91
CA THR A 150 12.60 7.23 -16.84
C THR A 150 13.62 8.31 -17.25
N PRO A 151 13.88 8.49 -18.56
CA PRO A 151 14.72 9.57 -19.07
C PRO A 151 13.91 10.85 -19.32
N GLY A 152 14.62 11.97 -19.57
CA GLY A 152 14.01 13.20 -20.06
C GLY A 152 13.10 13.92 -19.06
N SER A 153 12.19 14.75 -19.58
CA SER A 153 11.30 15.60 -18.77
C SER A 153 10.28 14.80 -17.98
N GLU A 154 9.81 13.68 -18.50
CA GLU A 154 8.83 12.80 -17.85
C GLU A 154 9.32 12.26 -16.50
N ARG A 155 10.64 12.15 -16.30
CA ARG A 155 11.24 11.78 -15.02
C ARG A 155 10.71 12.62 -13.85
N ALA A 156 10.39 13.89 -14.09
CA ALA A 156 9.86 14.78 -13.06
C ALA A 156 8.44 14.38 -12.60
N PHE A 157 7.61 13.80 -13.46
CA PHE A 157 6.26 13.35 -13.14
C PHE A 157 6.30 12.20 -12.12
N TYR A 158 7.02 11.12 -12.43
CA TYR A 158 7.15 9.99 -11.50
C TYR A 158 7.82 10.42 -10.19
N HIS A 159 8.86 11.26 -10.26
CA HIS A 159 9.49 11.80 -9.04
C HIS A 159 8.50 12.63 -8.20
N GLY A 160 7.61 13.37 -8.85
CA GLY A 160 6.52 14.10 -8.19
C GLY A 160 5.64 13.17 -7.37
N ILE A 161 5.12 12.09 -7.98
CA ILE A 161 4.27 11.10 -7.31
C ILE A 161 5.04 10.41 -6.17
N VAL A 162 6.28 9.96 -6.42
CA VAL A 162 7.16 9.36 -5.41
C VAL A 162 7.34 10.27 -4.19
N GLN A 163 7.54 11.57 -4.40
CA GLN A 163 7.67 12.55 -3.31
C GLN A 163 6.35 12.77 -2.57
N VAL A 164 5.21 12.79 -3.26
CA VAL A 164 3.90 12.89 -2.61
C VAL A 164 3.61 11.64 -1.76
N ALA A 165 3.89 10.43 -2.28
CA ALA A 165 3.77 9.19 -1.51
C ALA A 165 4.67 9.22 -0.26
N ALA A 166 5.94 9.58 -0.41
CA ALA A 166 6.85 9.72 0.72
C ALA A 166 6.35 10.78 1.75
N ALA A 167 5.74 11.88 1.30
CA ALA A 167 5.18 12.88 2.20
C ALA A 167 4.10 12.31 3.12
N PHE A 168 3.15 11.54 2.58
CA PHE A 168 2.11 10.90 3.39
C PHE A 168 2.65 9.78 4.27
N TYR A 169 3.67 9.06 3.84
CA TYR A 169 4.39 8.12 4.72
C TYR A 169 5.03 8.84 5.91
N HIS A 170 5.70 9.98 5.69
CA HIS A 170 6.25 10.80 6.78
C HIS A 170 5.15 11.32 7.72
N TYR A 171 3.99 11.68 7.18
CA TYR A 171 2.84 12.10 7.98
C TYR A 171 2.35 10.99 8.91
N GLU A 172 2.21 9.75 8.42
CA GLU A 172 1.84 8.59 9.25
C GLU A 172 2.86 8.28 10.36
N LYS A 173 4.10 8.75 10.21
CA LYS A 173 5.17 8.64 11.22
C LYS A 173 5.25 9.83 12.16
N HIS A 174 4.25 10.73 12.14
CA HIS A 174 4.22 11.98 12.89
C HIS A 174 5.40 12.91 12.58
N ASN A 175 5.97 12.81 11.38
CA ASN A 175 7.05 13.68 10.91
C ASN A 175 6.47 14.77 9.98
N LEU A 176 5.84 15.79 10.58
CA LEU A 176 5.23 16.91 9.84
C LEU A 176 6.25 17.70 9.00
N HIS A 177 7.46 17.89 9.51
CA HIS A 177 8.50 18.61 8.77
C HIS A 177 8.89 17.88 7.47
N GLY A 178 9.10 16.56 7.55
CA GLY A 178 9.39 15.72 6.39
C GLY A 178 8.22 15.68 5.41
N ALA A 179 6.99 15.51 5.93
CA ALA A 179 5.77 15.51 5.14
C ALA A 179 5.61 16.81 4.34
N ARG A 180 5.75 17.96 5.00
CA ARG A 180 5.68 19.28 4.37
C ARG A 180 6.73 19.43 3.26
N THR A 181 7.99 19.16 3.57
CA THR A 181 9.11 19.31 2.64
C THR A 181 8.90 18.48 1.36
N LEU A 182 8.48 17.23 1.52
CA LEU A 182 8.27 16.32 0.40
C LEU A 182 7.01 16.67 -0.40
N LEU A 183 5.92 17.04 0.26
CA LEU A 183 4.68 17.43 -0.43
C LEU A 183 4.90 18.69 -1.28
N THR A 184 5.56 19.73 -0.74
CA THR A 184 5.92 20.92 -1.51
C THR A 184 6.75 20.56 -2.74
N LYS A 185 7.80 19.76 -2.58
CA LYS A 185 8.70 19.37 -3.70
C LYS A 185 7.99 18.51 -4.75
N GLY A 186 7.09 17.63 -4.31
CA GLY A 186 6.30 16.77 -5.19
C GLY A 186 5.30 17.59 -6.01
N MET A 187 4.52 18.46 -5.35
CA MET A 187 3.57 19.34 -6.02
C MET A 187 4.24 20.24 -7.05
N LEU A 188 5.37 20.88 -6.72
CA LEU A 188 6.13 21.72 -7.66
C LEU A 188 6.59 20.97 -8.92
N LYS A 189 6.89 19.68 -8.83
CA LYS A 189 7.23 18.88 -10.02
C LYS A 189 5.99 18.59 -10.85
N LEU A 190 4.90 18.24 -10.18
CA LEU A 190 3.65 17.91 -10.85
C LEU A 190 3.07 19.12 -11.57
N GLU A 191 3.27 20.36 -11.09
CA GLU A 191 2.82 21.61 -11.74
C GLU A 191 3.34 21.79 -13.18
N GLY A 192 4.47 21.16 -13.54
CA GLY A 192 5.04 21.25 -14.89
C GLY A 192 4.34 20.42 -15.97
N PHE A 193 3.30 19.66 -15.61
CA PHE A 193 2.59 18.75 -16.52
C PHE A 193 1.16 19.23 -16.82
N PRO A 194 0.53 18.81 -17.93
CA PRO A 194 -0.88 19.10 -18.20
C PRO A 194 -1.82 18.56 -17.11
N ASP A 195 -3.07 19.01 -17.12
CA ASP A 195 -4.09 18.58 -16.14
C ASP A 195 -4.42 17.08 -16.23
N HIS A 196 -4.28 16.49 -17.41
CA HIS A 196 -4.36 15.05 -17.63
C HIS A 196 -3.03 14.58 -18.20
N TYR A 197 -2.38 13.63 -17.55
CA TYR A 197 -1.07 13.12 -17.98
C TYR A 197 -0.90 11.65 -17.62
N ARG A 198 -0.56 10.81 -18.61
CA ARG A 198 -0.39 9.35 -18.45
C ARG A 198 -1.61 8.68 -17.80
N GLY A 199 -2.80 9.17 -18.14
CA GLY A 199 -4.08 8.71 -17.60
C GLY A 199 -4.35 9.15 -16.15
N VAL A 200 -3.58 10.06 -15.58
CA VAL A 200 -3.84 10.64 -14.24
C VAL A 200 -4.47 12.02 -14.38
N ASP A 201 -5.58 12.24 -13.67
CA ASP A 201 -6.18 13.57 -13.47
C ASP A 201 -5.36 14.34 -12.41
N LEU A 202 -4.31 15.01 -12.89
CA LEU A 202 -3.42 15.84 -12.09
C LEU A 202 -4.12 17.10 -11.59
N ALA A 203 -5.13 17.63 -12.28
CA ALA A 203 -5.90 18.77 -11.79
C ALA A 203 -6.65 18.41 -10.50
N ALA A 204 -7.38 17.28 -10.49
CA ALA A 204 -8.04 16.76 -9.31
C ALA A 204 -7.04 16.42 -8.21
N PHE A 205 -5.92 15.78 -8.55
CA PHE A 205 -4.91 15.42 -7.57
C PHE A 205 -4.30 16.66 -6.89
N ARG A 206 -3.84 17.66 -7.65
CA ARG A 206 -3.32 18.93 -7.10
C ARG A 206 -4.34 19.65 -6.23
N ARG A 207 -5.61 19.63 -6.62
CA ARG A 207 -6.72 20.22 -5.83
C ARG A 207 -6.89 19.52 -4.49
N ILE A 208 -6.84 18.18 -4.47
CA ILE A 208 -6.92 17.39 -3.23
C ILE A 208 -5.69 17.63 -2.33
N LEU A 209 -4.49 17.78 -2.89
CA LEU A 209 -3.27 17.98 -2.10
C LEU A 209 -3.16 19.37 -1.44
N ARG A 210 -3.87 20.38 -1.93
CA ARG A 210 -3.72 21.76 -1.45
C ARG A 210 -4.10 21.94 0.04
N PRO A 211 -5.26 21.45 0.53
CA PRO A 211 -5.57 21.47 1.97
C PRO A 211 -4.58 20.66 2.82
N TRP A 212 -4.01 19.58 2.28
CA TRP A 212 -2.99 18.79 2.98
C TRP A 212 -1.69 19.58 3.16
N LEU A 213 -1.26 20.31 2.13
CA LEU A 213 -0.08 21.16 2.24
C LEU A 213 -0.29 22.28 3.27
N GLU A 214 -1.47 22.89 3.31
CA GLU A 214 -1.81 23.89 4.33
C GLU A 214 -1.80 23.29 5.75
N HIS A 215 -2.38 22.10 5.93
CA HIS A 215 -2.32 21.37 7.20
C HIS A 215 -0.88 21.09 7.62
N PHE A 216 -0.01 20.62 6.71
CA PHE A 216 1.40 20.36 7.00
C PHE A 216 2.20 21.64 7.29
N ASN A 217 1.79 22.79 6.74
CA ASN A 217 2.42 24.09 7.00
C ASN A 217 2.05 24.65 8.38
N THR A 218 0.78 24.51 8.76
CA THR A 218 0.23 25.14 9.98
C THR A 218 0.32 24.24 11.21
N GLY A 219 0.41 22.92 11.03
CA GLY A 219 0.30 21.95 12.12
C GLY A 219 -1.08 21.97 12.77
N ALA A 220 -2.13 22.38 12.04
CA ALA A 220 -3.49 22.42 12.54
C ALA A 220 -3.90 21.07 13.17
N PRO A 221 -4.68 21.05 14.26
CA PRO A 221 -4.94 19.83 15.02
C PRO A 221 -5.76 18.80 14.23
N ASN A 222 -6.58 19.25 13.28
CA ASN A 222 -7.43 18.40 12.46
C ASN A 222 -6.85 18.27 11.06
N ALA A 223 -6.67 17.03 10.61
CA ALA A 223 -6.35 16.71 9.24
C ALA A 223 -7.52 17.06 8.30
N PRO A 224 -7.26 17.36 7.02
CA PRO A 224 -8.32 17.48 6.01
C PRO A 224 -9.18 16.21 5.95
N GLN A 225 -10.49 16.37 5.76
CA GLN A 225 -11.41 15.23 5.67
C GLN A 225 -11.20 14.40 4.39
N ALA A 226 -10.83 15.05 3.28
CA ALA A 226 -10.61 14.38 2.01
C ALA A 226 -9.28 13.62 2.03
N VAL A 227 -9.34 12.29 1.98
CA VAL A 227 -8.16 11.42 1.83
C VAL A 227 -7.50 11.71 0.48
N PRO A 228 -6.16 11.79 0.40
CA PRO A 228 -5.47 11.96 -0.87
C PRO A 228 -5.71 10.75 -1.77
N ILE A 229 -6.31 10.98 -2.93
CA ILE A 229 -6.52 9.97 -3.96
C ILE A 229 -5.97 10.47 -5.30
N ILE A 230 -5.38 9.59 -6.07
CA ILE A 230 -5.01 9.80 -7.47
C ILE A 230 -6.14 9.21 -8.31
N SER A 231 -6.88 10.09 -9.00
CA SER A 231 -7.91 9.66 -9.94
C SER A 231 -7.26 9.36 -11.28
N MET A 232 -7.68 8.25 -11.88
CA MET A 232 -7.31 7.91 -13.24
C MET A 232 -8.41 8.39 -14.17
N ASP A 233 -8.05 8.81 -15.38
CA ASP A 233 -9.01 9.08 -16.44
C ASP A 233 -9.73 7.76 -16.78
N ASP A 234 -11.06 7.77 -16.79
CA ASP A 234 -11.83 6.66 -17.34
C ASP A 234 -11.41 6.53 -18.81
N GLY A 235 -10.79 5.40 -19.16
CA GLY A 235 -10.29 5.17 -20.52
C GLY A 235 -11.39 5.47 -21.55
N ALA A 236 -11.10 6.37 -22.49
CA ALA A 236 -11.92 6.61 -23.67
C ALA A 236 -11.86 5.41 -24.63
#